data_AF-G8U152-F1
#
_entry.id   AF-G8U152-F1
#
_cell.length_a   1.000
_cell.length_b   1.000
_cell.length_c   1.000
_cell.angle_alpha   90.00
_cell.angle_beta   90.00
_cell.angle_gamma   90.00
#
_symmetry.space_group_name_H-M   'P 1'
#
loop_
_entity.id
_entity.type
_entity.pdbx_description
1 polymer ?
#
loop_
_entity_poly.entity_id
_entity_poly.type
_entity_poly.pdbx_seq_one_letter_code
_entity_poly.pdbx_strand_id
1 'polypeptide(L)'
;MAGQIISRGNRTWLIRIFISRDPKTGKRKYINKTVHGTKKEAQQVLNALLRDHDTGSLVTPQRLTLNEYLDEWFQSAVKTMGPGDL
;
A
#
# COMPACT_ATOMS: atom_id res chain seq x y z
N MET A 1 6.30 -13.73 -4.99
CA MET A 1 5.31 -12.66 -5.19
C MET A 1 5.08 -11.96 -3.85
N ALA A 2 5.57 -10.73 -3.71
CA ALA A 2 5.54 -9.99 -2.44
C ALA A 2 4.15 -9.41 -2.12
N GLY A 3 3.30 -9.17 -3.13
CA GLY A 3 1.96 -8.61 -2.95
C GLY A 3 0.87 -9.28 -3.79
N GLN A 4 -0.38 -9.11 -3.38
CA GLN A 4 -1.59 -9.64 -4.01
C GLN A 4 -2.69 -8.56 -4.01
N ILE A 5 -3.53 -8.55 -5.05
CA ILE A 5 -4.76 -7.76 -5.12
C ILE A 5 -5.92 -8.73 -5.33
N ILE A 6 -6.90 -8.68 -4.45
CA ILE A 6 -8.04 -9.61 -4.41
C ILE A 6 -9.32 -8.79 -4.50
N SER A 7 -10.16 -9.04 -5.51
CA SER A 7 -11.49 -8.41 -5.58
C SER A 7 -12.38 -8.89 -4.44
N ARG A 8 -13.11 -7.96 -3.78
CA ARG A 8 -14.01 -8.26 -2.66
C ARG A 8 -15.46 -7.81 -2.91
N GLY A 9 -15.73 -7.20 -4.05
CA GLY A 9 -17.05 -6.67 -4.40
C GLY A 9 -16.96 -5.49 -5.34
N ASN A 10 -18.07 -4.78 -5.54
CA ASN A 10 -18.09 -3.62 -6.43
C ASN A 10 -17.05 -2.58 -5.96
N ARG A 11 -16.11 -2.26 -6.86
CA ARG A 11 -15.05 -1.29 -6.62
C ARG A 11 -14.31 -1.49 -5.29
N THR A 12 -14.14 -2.73 -4.82
CA THR A 12 -13.51 -3.00 -3.53
C THR A 12 -12.43 -4.07 -3.68
N TRP A 13 -11.22 -3.75 -3.24
CA TRP A 13 -10.02 -4.54 -3.47
C TRP A 13 -9.25 -4.74 -2.16
N LEU A 14 -8.92 -5.98 -1.82
CA LEU A 14 -8.01 -6.32 -0.74
C LEU A 14 -6.59 -6.46 -1.29
N ILE A 15 -5.71 -5.57 -0.88
CA ILE A 15 -4.26 -5.66 -1.07
C ILE A 15 -3.68 -6.46 0.09
N ARG A 16 -2.78 -7.39 -0.22
CA ARG A 16 -2.11 -8.23 0.77
C ARG A 16 -0.63 -8.36 0.46
N ILE A 17 0.23 -7.99 1.40
CA ILE A 17 1.69 -8.03 1.24
C ILE A 17 2.29 -8.96 2.29
N PHE A 18 3.14 -9.89 1.85
CA PHE A 18 3.88 -10.76 2.76
C PHE A 18 5.02 -9.98 3.40
N ILE A 19 5.11 -10.02 4.72
CA ILE A 19 6.15 -9.28 5.47
C ILE A 19 7.22 -10.23 5.98
N SER A 20 6.80 -11.26 6.72
CA SER A 20 7.74 -12.18 7.36
C SER A 20 7.03 -13.45 7.79
N ARG A 21 7.79 -14.40 8.31
CA ARG A 21 7.24 -15.52 9.08
C ARG A 21 7.48 -15.27 10.55
N ASP A 22 6.50 -15.60 11.36
CA ASP A 22 6.67 -15.63 12.80
C ASP A 22 7.78 -16.63 13.17
N PRO A 23 8.85 -16.22 13.86
CA PRO A 23 9.99 -17.09 14.13
C PRO A 23 9.66 -18.21 15.13
N LYS A 24 8.61 -18.04 15.96
CA LYS A 24 8.21 -19.04 16.96
C LYS A 24 7.23 -20.06 16.40
N THR A 25 6.33 -19.62 15.51
CA THR A 25 5.23 -20.47 15.01
C THR A 25 5.33 -20.82 13.52
N GLY A 26 6.26 -20.22 12.78
CA GLY A 26 6.42 -20.38 11.33
C GLY A 26 5.29 -19.75 10.50
N LYS A 27 4.27 -19.17 11.13
CA LYS A 27 3.09 -18.62 10.46
C LYS A 27 3.46 -17.40 9.62
N ARG A 28 2.91 -17.33 8.41
CA ARG A 28 3.11 -16.20 7.50
C ARG A 28 2.38 -14.95 8.02
N LYS A 29 3.11 -13.84 8.15
CA LYS A 29 2.56 -12.52 8.49
C LYS A 29 2.36 -11.71 7.22
N TYR A 30 1.22 -11.04 7.17
CA TYR A 30 0.81 -10.22 6.04
C TYR A 30 0.30 -8.88 6.53
N ILE A 31 0.56 -7.83 5.75
CA ILE A 31 -0.19 -6.58 5.82
C ILE A 31 -1.36 -6.68 4.85
N ASN A 32 -2.55 -6.31 5.33
CA ASN A 32 -3.78 -6.28 4.54
C ASN A 32 -4.27 -4.83 4.47
N LYS A 33 -4.67 -4.37 3.27
CA LYS A 33 -5.27 -3.06 3.06
C LYS A 33 -6.46 -3.18 2.12
N THR A 34 -7.63 -2.69 2.52
CA THR A 34 -8.78 -2.58 1.62
C THR A 34 -8.76 -1.23 0.93
N VAL A 35 -8.94 -1.24 -0.39
CA VAL A 35 -9.06 -0.06 -1.26
C VAL A 35 -10.45 -0.05 -1.87
N HIS A 36 -11.14 1.08 -1.76
CA HIS A 36 -12.37 1.33 -2.50
C HIS A 36 -12.03 2.19 -3.72
N GLY A 37 -12.34 1.70 -4.91
CA GLY A 37 -11.97 2.35 -6.16
C GLY A 37 -11.83 1.38 -7.33
N THR A 38 -11.15 1.86 -8.36
CA THR A 38 -10.77 1.11 -9.54
C THR A 38 -9.62 0.14 -9.23
N LYS A 39 -9.49 -0.89 -10.08
CA LYS A 39 -8.35 -1.81 -10.01
C LYS A 39 -7.00 -1.07 -10.16
N LYS A 40 -6.99 0.02 -10.92
CA LYS A 40 -5.80 0.84 -11.16
C LYS A 40 -5.33 1.53 -9.88
N GLU A 41 -6.24 2.14 -9.13
CA GLU A 41 -5.94 2.75 -7.82
C GLU A 41 -5.43 1.70 -6.83
N ALA A 42 -6.07 0.51 -6.79
CA ALA A 42 -5.59 -0.59 -5.96
C ALA A 42 -4.16 -1.06 -6.35
N GLN A 43 -3.83 -1.03 -7.65
CA GLN A 43 -2.48 -1.35 -8.12
C GLN A 43 -1.45 -0.29 -7.72
N GLN A 44 -1.81 0.99 -7.78
CA GLN A 44 -0.94 2.08 -7.33
C GLN A 44 -0.64 1.97 -5.83
N VAL A 45 -1.65 1.70 -5.01
CA VAL A 45 -1.47 1.48 -3.56
C VAL A 45 -0.60 0.27 -3.29
N LEU A 46 -0.77 -0.84 -4.03
CA LEU A 46 0.09 -2.01 -3.87
C LEU A 46 1.56 -1.67 -4.17
N ASN A 47 1.81 -0.94 -5.26
CA ASN A 47 3.18 -0.58 -5.66
C ASN A 47 3.85 0.35 -4.62
N ALA A 48 3.11 1.30 -4.05
CA ALA A 48 3.60 2.17 -2.98
C ALA A 48 4.00 1.36 -1.74
N LEU A 49 3.10 0.50 -1.26
CA LEU A 49 3.37 -0.34 -0.08
C LEU A 49 4.53 -1.32 -0.29
N LEU A 50 4.73 -1.82 -1.52
CA LEU A 50 5.90 -2.65 -1.85
C LEU A 50 7.19 -1.84 -1.85
N ARG A 51 7.17 -0.61 -2.37
CA ARG A 51 8.33 0.29 -2.33
C ARG A 51 8.74 0.63 -0.89
N ASP A 52 7.76 0.90 -0.03
CA ASP A 52 7.99 1.17 1.39
C ASP A 52 8.56 -0.07 2.10
N HIS A 53 8.09 -1.26 1.72
CA HIS A 53 8.60 -2.54 2.23
C HIS A 53 10.07 -2.74 1.86
N ASP A 54 10.41 -2.56 0.59
CA ASP A 54 11.75 -2.81 0.08
C ASP A 54 12.78 -1.81 0.62
N THR A 55 12.35 -0.59 0.93
CA THR A 55 13.23 0.46 1.50
C THR A 55 13.42 0.29 3.02
N GLY A 56 12.74 -0.67 3.67
CA GLY A 56 12.78 -0.84 5.12
C GLY A 56 12.04 0.25 5.90
N SER A 57 11.37 1.17 5.20
CA SER A 57 10.55 2.26 5.75
C SER A 57 9.07 1.88 5.83
N LEU A 58 8.75 0.58 5.94
CA LEU A 58 7.42 0.13 6.33
C LEU A 58 7.14 0.58 7.77
N VAL A 59 6.86 1.87 7.92
CA VAL A 59 6.20 2.42 9.08
C VAL A 59 4.80 1.83 9.00
N THR A 60 4.58 0.69 9.65
CA THR A 60 3.22 0.22 9.92
C THR A 60 2.53 1.36 10.65
N PRO A 61 1.66 2.15 10.01
CA PRO A 61 0.98 3.18 10.74
C PRO A 61 -0.06 2.41 11.55
N GLN A 62 0.16 2.31 12.85
CA GLN A 62 -0.90 1.91 13.75
C GLN A 62 -2.04 2.92 13.54
N ARG A 63 -3.06 2.52 12.77
CA ARG A 63 -4.32 3.23 12.54
C ARG A 63 -4.28 4.55 11.74
N LEU A 64 -3.50 4.68 10.67
CA LEU A 64 -3.88 5.65 9.62
C LEU A 64 -4.82 4.97 8.62
N THR A 65 -6.00 5.56 8.44
CA THR A 65 -6.94 5.12 7.42
C THR A 65 -6.34 5.35 6.03
N LEU A 66 -6.76 4.60 5.01
CA LEU A 66 -6.21 4.73 3.65
C LEU A 66 -6.37 6.16 3.11
N ASN A 67 -7.48 6.83 3.45
CA ASN A 67 -7.73 8.20 3.02
C ASN A 67 -6.65 9.14 3.55
N GLU A 68 -6.31 9.06 4.83
CA GLU A 68 -5.31 9.95 5.42
C GLU A 68 -3.92 9.74 4.82
N TYR A 69 -3.54 8.49 4.51
CA TYR A 69 -2.28 8.21 3.80
C TYR A 69 -2.34 8.65 2.32
N LEU A 70 -3.48 8.51 1.64
CA LEU A 70 -3.63 8.97 0.26
C LEU A 70 -3.60 10.49 0.19
N ASP A 71 -4.18 11.21 1.14
CA ASP A 71 -4.12 12.67 1.23
C ASP A 71 -2.68 13.14 1.48
N GLU A 72 -1.96 12.50 2.40
CA GLU A 72 -0.54 12.80 2.66
C GLU A 72 0.36 12.45 1.46
N TRP A 73 0.06 11.33 0.78
CA TRP A 73 0.77 10.95 -0.44
C TRP A 73 0.46 11.92 -1.60
N PHE A 74 -0.78 12.36 -1.78
CA PHE A 74 -1.12 13.36 -2.80
C PHE A 74 -0.37 14.67 -2.53
N GLN A 75 -0.32 15.12 -1.27
CA GLN A 75 0.40 16.34 -0.91
C GLN A 75 1.92 16.22 -1.11
N SER A 76 2.51 15.05 -0.85
CA SER A 76 3.95 14.82 -1.04
C SER A 76 4.34 14.52 -2.50
N ALA A 77 3.51 13.81 -3.25
CA ALA A 77 3.72 13.53 -4.67
C ALA A 77 3.60 14.78 -5.53
N VAL A 78 2.67 15.69 -5.21
CA VAL A 78 2.56 17.01 -5.87
C VAL A 78 3.78 17.89 -5.55
N LYS A 79 4.38 17.75 -4.37
CA LYS A 79 5.59 18.49 -3.98
C LYS A 79 6.87 18.04 -4.73
N THR A 80 6.83 16.92 -5.45
CA THR A 80 8.00 16.38 -6.18
C THR A 80 7.99 16.75 -7.68
N MET A 81 6.89 17.27 -8.22
CA MET A 81 6.90 17.94 -9.53
C MET A 81 7.31 19.40 -9.34
N GLY A 82 8.62 19.64 -9.38
CA GLY A 82 9.15 20.99 -9.60
C GLY A 82 8.64 21.54 -10.94
N PRO A 83 8.31 22.83 -11.03
CA PRO A 83 7.85 23.44 -12.27
C PRO A 83 9.04 23.55 -13.24
N GLY A 84 9.11 22.67 -14.23
CA GLY A 84 10.18 22.73 -15.22
C GLY A 84 10.22 21.54 -16.16
N ASP A 85 9.11 21.21 -16.81
CA ASP A 85 9.11 20.47 -18.08
C ASP A 85 7.75 20.70 -18.79
N LEU A 86 7.65 21.87 -19.42
CA LEU A 86 6.79 22.14 -20.58
C LEU A 86 7.69 22.70 -21.68
#